data_AF-K8E5U8-F1
#
_entry.id   AF-K8E5U8-F1
#
_cell.length_a   1.000
_cell.length_b   1.000
_cell.length_c   1.000
_cell.angle_alpha   90.00
_cell.angle_beta   90.00
_cell.angle_gamma   90.00
#
_symmetry.space_group_name_H-M   'P 1'
#
loop_
_entity.id
_entity.type
_entity.pdbx_description
1 polymer ?
#
loop_
_entity_poly.entity_id
_entity_poly.type
_entity_poly.pdbx_seq_one_letter_code
_entity_poly.pdbx_strand_id
1 'polypeptide(L)'
;MGDQENLETIMGLIINGGNAKSDAMEAIQAAKKGDFELADQKLIDSDKALVEAHHSQTGMLTQEAQGDHVAVTLLTVHSQDHLMNAITFRDLAKEMVDLYKKMDGIPVA
;
A
#
# COMPACT_ATOMS: atom_id res chain seq x y z
N MET A 1 4.29 20.34 -13.40
CA MET A 1 4.18 19.13 -14.26
C MET A 1 3.20 19.37 -15.41
N GLY A 2 3.34 18.69 -16.56
CA GLY A 2 2.31 18.70 -17.61
C GLY A 2 1.11 17.81 -17.22
N ASP A 3 -0.09 18.08 -17.77
CA ASP A 3 -1.32 17.34 -17.43
C ASP A 3 -1.21 15.81 -17.56
N GLN A 4 -0.45 15.34 -18.55
CA GLN A 4 -0.18 13.92 -18.81
C GLN A 4 0.63 13.26 -17.69
N GLU A 5 1.70 13.93 -17.24
CA GLU A 5 2.64 13.44 -16.23
C GLU A 5 1.99 13.37 -14.84
N ASN A 6 1.10 14.33 -14.55
CA ASN A 6 0.29 14.33 -13.34
C ASN A 6 -0.70 13.15 -13.33
N LEU A 7 -1.35 12.88 -14.47
CA LEU A 7 -2.25 11.72 -14.59
C LEU A 7 -1.51 10.39 -14.44
N GLU A 8 -0.31 10.24 -14.99
CA GLU A 8 0.52 9.05 -14.81
C GLU A 8 0.88 8.82 -13.33
N THR A 9 1.23 9.89 -12.61
CA THR A 9 1.51 9.84 -11.17
C THR A 9 0.28 9.38 -10.37
N ILE A 10 -0.88 9.98 -10.64
CA ILE A 10 -2.16 9.65 -10.01
C ILE A 10 -2.54 8.19 -10.28
N MET A 11 -2.42 7.73 -11.53
CA MET A 11 -2.74 6.35 -11.89
C MET A 11 -1.76 5.36 -11.26
N GLY A 12 -0.47 5.71 -11.20
CA GLY A 12 0.55 4.91 -10.51
C GLY A 12 0.20 4.71 -9.03
N LEU A 13 -0.25 5.75 -8.34
CA LEU A 13 -0.70 5.67 -6.95
C LEU A 13 -1.92 4.76 -6.77
N ILE A 14 -2.92 4.86 -7.66
CA ILE A 14 -4.12 4.02 -7.61
C ILE A 14 -3.75 2.55 -7.82
N ILE A 15 -2.94 2.25 -8.83
CA ILE A 15 -2.54 0.88 -9.17
C ILE A 15 -1.70 0.28 -8.05
N ASN A 16 -0.65 0.98 -7.60
CA ASN A 16 0.24 0.48 -6.58
C ASN A 16 -0.45 0.38 -5.21
N GLY A 17 -1.29 1.35 -4.83
CA GLY A 17 -2.12 1.27 -3.63
C GLY A 17 -3.14 0.12 -3.71
N GLY A 18 -3.76 -0.10 -4.87
CA GLY A 18 -4.65 -1.23 -5.12
C GLY A 18 -3.97 -2.59 -5.00
N ASN A 19 -2.77 -2.72 -5.57
CA ASN A 19 -1.96 -3.94 -5.49
C ASN A 19 -1.52 -4.21 -4.05
N ALA A 20 -0.95 -3.21 -3.38
CA ALA A 20 -0.54 -3.32 -1.98
C ALA A 20 -1.67 -3.80 -1.07
N LYS A 21 -2.87 -3.24 -1.23
CA LYS A 21 -4.04 -3.66 -0.47
C LYS A 21 -4.47 -5.09 -0.80
N SER A 22 -4.45 -5.47 -2.07
CA SER A 22 -4.81 -6.83 -2.51
C SER A 22 -3.84 -7.87 -1.93
N ASP A 23 -2.53 -7.63 -2.02
CA ASP A 23 -1.52 -8.50 -1.44
C ASP A 23 -1.64 -8.60 0.08
N ALA A 24 -1.90 -7.48 0.78
CA ALA A 24 -2.16 -7.49 2.22
C ALA A 24 -3.39 -8.34 2.59
N MET A 25 -4.48 -8.27 1.80
CA MET A 25 -5.65 -9.12 1.99
C MET A 25 -5.35 -10.59 1.73
N GLU A 26 -4.58 -10.90 0.69
CA GLU A 26 -4.15 -12.26 0.38
C GLU A 26 -3.26 -12.85 1.47
N ALA A 27 -2.38 -12.05 2.09
CA ALA A 27 -1.57 -12.46 3.23
C ALA A 27 -2.43 -12.93 4.41
N ILE A 28 -3.49 -12.17 4.74
CA ILE A 28 -4.45 -12.55 5.79
C ILE A 28 -5.15 -13.87 5.43
N GLN A 29 -5.52 -14.06 4.16
CA GLN A 29 -6.20 -15.29 3.72
C GLN A 29 -5.26 -16.50 3.73
N ALA A 30 -3.99 -16.32 3.43
CA ALA A 30 -2.97 -17.37 3.51
C ALA A 30 -2.73 -17.79 4.97
N ALA A 31 -2.53 -16.82 5.87
CA ALA A 31 -2.35 -17.09 7.30
C ALA A 31 -3.56 -17.78 7.94
N LYS A 32 -4.79 -17.42 7.54
CA LYS A 32 -6.02 -18.13 7.95
C LYS A 32 -6.03 -19.63 7.61
N LYS A 33 -5.28 -20.04 6.59
CA LYS A 33 -5.16 -21.43 6.15
C LYS A 33 -3.92 -22.12 6.72
N GLY A 34 -3.13 -21.43 7.56
CA GLY A 34 -1.85 -21.91 8.07
C GLY A 34 -0.70 -21.82 7.06
N ASP A 35 -0.90 -21.19 5.90
CA ASP A 35 0.15 -21.00 4.90
C ASP A 35 0.92 -19.70 5.20
N PHE A 36 1.79 -19.79 6.21
CA PHE A 36 2.54 -18.64 6.71
C PHE A 36 3.67 -18.20 5.78
N GLU A 37 4.22 -19.11 4.97
CA GLU A 37 5.24 -18.78 3.97
C GLU A 37 4.64 -17.89 2.88
N LEU A 38 3.47 -18.26 2.35
CA LEU A 38 2.75 -17.42 1.41
C LEU A 38 2.29 -16.11 2.05
N ALA A 39 1.85 -16.14 3.32
CA ALA A 39 1.44 -14.93 4.02
C ALA A 39 2.59 -13.92 4.12
N ASP A 40 3.79 -14.36 4.50
CA ASP A 40 4.97 -13.51 4.61
C ASP A 40 5.41 -12.99 3.23
N GLN A 41 5.38 -13.85 2.20
CA GLN A 41 5.68 -13.44 0.83
C GLN A 41 4.71 -12.34 0.35
N LYS A 42 3.42 -12.48 0.66
CA LYS A 42 2.40 -11.48 0.29
C LYS A 42 2.53 -10.17 1.06
N LEU A 43 2.93 -10.19 2.33
CA LEU A 43 3.27 -8.96 3.06
C LEU A 43 4.48 -8.24 2.42
N ILE A 44 5.51 -8.99 1.99
CA ILE A 44 6.67 -8.43 1.29
C ILE A 44 6.27 -7.80 -0.05
N ASP A 45 5.38 -8.43 -0.81
CA ASP A 45 4.93 -7.88 -2.09
C ASP A 45 4.03 -6.64 -1.90
N SER A 46 3.21 -6.64 -0.84
CA SER A 46 2.47 -5.46 -0.40
C SER A 46 3.42 -4.29 -0.07
N ASP A 47 4.50 -4.56 0.67
CA ASP A 47 5.52 -3.56 1.03
C ASP A 47 6.20 -2.96 -0.21
N LYS A 48 6.56 -3.77 -1.20
CA LYS A 48 7.15 -3.27 -2.45
C LYS A 48 6.20 -2.32 -3.17
N ALA A 49 4.93 -2.71 -3.31
CA ALA A 49 3.94 -1.86 -3.96
C ALA A 49 3.70 -0.55 -3.19
N LEU A 50 3.70 -0.59 -1.85
CA LEU A 50 3.61 0.61 -1.01
C LEU A 50 4.81 1.53 -1.20
N VAL A 51 6.03 1.01 -1.28
CA VAL A 51 7.24 1.83 -1.49
C VAL A 51 7.15 2.61 -2.80
N GLU A 52 6.73 1.96 -3.88
CA GLU A 52 6.55 2.61 -5.18
C GLU A 52 5.48 3.72 -5.11
N ALA A 53 4.33 3.44 -4.48
CA ALA A 53 3.29 4.45 -4.31
C ALA A 53 3.74 5.61 -3.40
N HIS A 54 4.42 5.31 -2.30
CA HIS A 54 4.88 6.30 -1.34
C HIS A 54 5.94 7.23 -1.94
N HIS A 55 6.79 6.73 -2.84
CA HIS A 55 7.74 7.57 -3.57
C HIS A 55 7.01 8.66 -4.40
N SER A 56 5.99 8.26 -5.16
CA SER A 56 5.15 9.18 -5.94
C SER A 56 4.41 10.19 -5.05
N GLN A 57 3.86 9.76 -3.91
CA GLN A 57 3.22 10.65 -2.95
C GLN A 57 4.22 11.67 -2.37
N THR A 58 5.42 11.21 -2.00
CA THR A 58 6.48 12.08 -1.46
C THR A 58 6.90 13.12 -2.49
N GLY A 59 6.98 12.74 -3.77
CA GLY A 59 7.23 13.66 -4.88
C GLY A 59 6.20 14.78 -4.97
N MET A 60 4.91 14.45 -4.94
CA MET A 60 3.83 15.45 -4.98
C MET A 60 3.84 16.38 -3.75
N LEU A 61 4.05 15.85 -2.55
CA LEU A 61 4.17 16.68 -1.33
C LEU A 61 5.37 17.62 -1.40
N THR A 62 6.48 17.16 -1.99
CA THR A 62 7.68 17.98 -2.17
C THR A 62 7.44 19.12 -3.15
N GLN A 63 6.75 18.86 -4.27
CA GLN A 63 6.36 19.89 -5.25
C GLN A 63 5.43 20.93 -4.61
N GLU A 64 4.41 20.48 -3.88
CA GLU A 64 3.48 21.35 -3.16
C GLU A 64 4.23 22.27 -2.18
N ALA A 65 5.19 21.71 -1.41
CA ALA A 65 6.01 22.49 -0.47
C ALA A 65 6.95 23.51 -1.15
N GLN A 66 7.31 23.29 -2.41
CA GLN A 66 8.10 24.22 -3.22
C GLN A 66 7.23 25.32 -3.88
N GLY A 67 5.90 25.27 -3.69
CA GLY A 67 4.95 26.21 -4.28
C GLY A 67 4.43 25.81 -5.67
N ASP A 68 4.78 24.60 -6.15
CA ASP A 68 4.16 24.02 -7.35
C ASP A 68 2.89 23.27 -6.92
N HIS A 69 1.79 24.01 -6.88
CA HIS A 69 0.51 23.49 -6.40
C HIS A 69 -0.06 22.45 -7.37
N VAL A 70 -0.30 21.24 -6.86
CA VAL A 70 -0.96 20.19 -7.64
C VAL A 70 -2.46 20.50 -7.73
N ALA A 71 -3.02 20.41 -8.93
CA ALA A 71 -4.46 20.59 -9.13
C ALA A 71 -5.25 19.50 -8.37
N VAL A 72 -5.99 19.91 -7.34
CA VAL A 72 -6.83 18.99 -6.56
C VAL A 72 -8.06 18.60 -7.37
N THR A 73 -8.04 17.38 -7.91
CA THR A 73 -9.16 16.76 -8.61
C THR A 73 -9.69 15.56 -7.83
N LEU A 74 -10.88 15.06 -8.17
CA LEU A 74 -11.43 13.84 -7.58
C LEU A 74 -10.46 12.65 -7.70
N LEU A 75 -9.80 12.51 -8.85
CA LEU A 75 -8.80 11.46 -9.09
C LEU A 75 -7.56 11.64 -8.20
N THR A 76 -7.12 12.88 -7.97
CA THR A 76 -5.99 13.16 -7.07
C THR A 76 -6.33 12.71 -5.64
N VAL A 77 -7.49 13.14 -5.13
CA VAL A 77 -7.97 12.73 -3.79
C VAL A 77 -8.11 11.21 -3.71
N HIS A 78 -8.75 10.60 -4.70
CA HIS A 78 -8.95 9.16 -4.75
C HIS A 78 -7.63 8.37 -4.75
N SER A 79 -6.60 8.86 -5.44
CA SER A 79 -5.28 8.23 -5.44
C SER A 79 -4.60 8.26 -4.07
N GLN A 80 -4.76 9.36 -3.33
CA GLN A 80 -4.27 9.48 -1.95
C GLN A 80 -5.04 8.55 -1.01
N ASP A 81 -6.37 8.47 -1.16
CA ASP A 81 -7.22 7.56 -0.39
C ASP A 81 -6.82 6.09 -0.60
N HIS A 82 -6.50 5.70 -1.84
CA HIS A 82 -6.01 4.37 -2.16
C HIS A 82 -4.71 4.03 -1.42
N LEU A 83 -3.74 4.95 -1.44
CA LEU A 83 -2.45 4.75 -0.77
C LEU A 83 -2.62 4.66 0.75
N MET A 84 -3.30 5.63 1.37
CA MET A 84 -3.45 5.65 2.83
C MET A 84 -4.25 4.46 3.36
N ASN A 85 -5.25 4.02 2.61
CA ASN A 85 -5.99 2.80 2.92
C ASN A 85 -5.09 1.56 2.80
N ALA A 86 -4.26 1.47 1.76
CA ALA A 86 -3.34 0.36 1.57
C ALA A 86 -2.31 0.25 2.70
N ILE A 87 -1.73 1.38 3.13
CA ILE A 87 -0.81 1.44 4.29
C ILE A 87 -1.50 0.87 5.54
N THR A 88 -2.69 1.39 5.85
CA THR A 88 -3.45 0.94 7.03
C THR A 88 -3.79 -0.55 6.94
N PHE A 89 -4.20 -1.04 5.76
CA PHE A 89 -4.51 -2.45 5.56
C PHE A 89 -3.29 -3.35 5.69
N ARG A 90 -2.13 -2.93 5.19
CA ARG A 90 -0.87 -3.66 5.33
C ARG A 90 -0.44 -3.78 6.79
N ASP A 91 -0.55 -2.70 7.55
CA ASP A 91 -0.19 -2.70 8.97
C ASP A 91 -1.10 -3.66 9.76
N LEU A 92 -2.41 -3.57 9.52
CA LEU A 92 -3.37 -4.50 10.11
C LEU A 92 -3.17 -5.93 9.63
N ALA A 93 -2.81 -6.15 8.36
CA ALA A 93 -2.56 -7.48 7.82
C ALA A 93 -1.39 -8.15 8.53
N LYS A 94 -0.31 -7.42 8.81
CA LYS A 94 0.81 -7.94 9.60
C LYS A 94 0.37 -8.38 10.99
N GLU A 95 -0.35 -7.54 11.72
CA GLU A 95 -0.86 -7.89 13.06
C GLU A 95 -1.77 -9.13 13.03
N MET A 96 -2.59 -9.27 11.98
CA MET A 96 -3.45 -10.44 11.79
C MET A 96 -2.65 -11.71 11.49
N VAL A 97 -1.63 -11.62 10.62
CA VAL A 97 -0.73 -12.75 10.32
C VAL A 97 0.01 -13.19 11.58
N ASP A 98 0.53 -12.24 12.35
CA ASP A 98 1.24 -12.52 13.60
C ASP A 98 0.30 -13.15 14.65
N LEU A 99 -0.96 -12.70 14.72
CA LEU A 99 -1.98 -13.32 15.57
C LEU A 99 -2.23 -14.78 15.17
N TYR A 100 -2.39 -15.08 13.88
CA TYR A 100 -2.57 -16.46 13.40
C TYR A 100 -1.35 -17.34 13.69
N LYS A 101 -0.13 -16.83 13.47
CA LYS A 101 1.11 -17.53 13.84
C LYS A 101 1.14 -17.88 15.32
N LYS A 102 0.81 -16.92 16.19
CA LYS A 102 0.76 -17.13 17.64
C LYS A 102 -0.28 -18.18 18.06
N MET A 103 -1.44 -18.21 17.39
CA MET A 103 -2.49 -19.21 17.65
C MET A 103 -2.04 -20.63 17.26
N ASP A 104 -1.21 -20.76 16.22
CA ASP A 104 -0.61 -22.04 15.78
C ASP A 104 0.68 -22.40 16.54
N GLY A 105 1.03 -21.63 17.58
CA GLY A 105 2.22 -21.87 18.41
C GLY A 105 3.54 -21.47 17.74
N ILE A 106 3.49 -20.70 16.64
CA ILE A 106 4.66 -20.16 15.96
C ILE A 106 5.10 -18.87 16.66
N PRO A 107 6.38 -18.75 17.06
CA PRO A 107 6.90 -17.51 17.62
C PRO A 107 6.82 -16.35 16.61
N VAL A 108 6.40 -15.19 17.09
CA VAL A 108 6.42 -13.92 16.36
C VAL A 108 7.37 -12.95 17.04
N ALA A 109 8.04 -12.11 16.26
CA ALA A 109 9.06 -11.16 16.70
C ALA A 109 8.45 -9.89 17.28
#